data_AF-A0A0F5MN73-F1
#
_entry.id   AF-A0A0F5MN73-F1
#
_cell.length_a   1.000
_cell.length_b   1.000
_cell.length_c   1.000
_cell.angle_alpha   90.00
_cell.angle_beta   90.00
_cell.angle_gamma   90.00
#
_symmetry.space_group_name_H-M   'P 1'
#
loop_
_entity.id
_entity.type
_entity.pdbx_description
1 polymer ?
#
loop_
_entity_poly.entity_id
_entity_poly.type
_entity_poly.pdbx_seq_one_letter_code
_entity_poly.pdbx_strand_id
1 'polypeptide(L)'
;FVYSLNYEVYGRLDWFLFKMQRTGTAAIYVAIWVISFLSILSIGFMSSQTLRFFWGFLISISALVSSLHYQILHEPVGIDSFEMLIIERANLSNAISNYGNFAISSVLKAILLFIALTIPSPKYISMRYTGFIPSIPIIIIIGIIYHTAGSGLNGLPWQFTSLSTVLSVAFSQQDINAERKEVEIPIVNKDQVKHIVLIIDESIRADYIDLNKDQNVTPYLKEIRNDIINFGIATSGANCSSTSNAIIRMGGVPQNLGISSKSIMKNPTIWQFFHKAGYKTTYIDAQNQKGNLHNFMNQKEFESIDQVRYIDGENYEKDHLAAKIIQDLLLSEEPQFIYLNKAGAHFHYEDYYPDNSSPFVPHMVHKELTKNNKDRLVNSYKNVVRWSVDEFFKILIKDNKLQDSLIIYSSDHGQNLLDDDDPVTHCRRNNVLQQEGMVPLFVITDRPELQEKFKKAAELNFNMASHFQIFPTIIYILGYDEKTIEQQYGKGLFEKQDAKIGFAYGPIFGKFGKKVSWHFQ
;
A
#
# COMPACT_ATOMS: atom_id res chain seq x y z
N PHE A 1 -5.37 7.94 -35.34
CA PHE A 1 -5.43 8.61 -34.03
C PHE A 1 -5.86 7.69 -32.90
N VAL A 2 -7.05 7.06 -32.93
CA VAL A 2 -7.48 6.09 -31.89
C VAL A 2 -6.47 4.96 -31.70
N TYR A 3 -5.92 4.43 -32.78
CA TYR A 3 -4.88 3.40 -32.73
C TYR A 3 -3.59 3.87 -32.03
N SER A 4 -3.11 5.10 -32.29
CA SER A 4 -1.91 5.67 -31.64
C SER A 4 -2.10 6.03 -30.16
N LEU A 5 -3.32 5.84 -29.65
CA LEU A 5 -3.65 5.96 -28.22
C LEU A 5 -3.64 4.61 -27.51
N ASN A 6 -3.26 3.52 -28.16
CA ASN A 6 -3.30 2.20 -27.55
C ASN A 6 -1.95 1.51 -27.72
N TYR A 7 -1.50 0.82 -26.68
CA TYR A 7 -0.26 0.04 -26.69
C TYR A 7 -0.55 -1.45 -26.65
N GLU A 8 0.42 -2.25 -27.09
CA GLU A 8 0.41 -3.73 -27.08
C GLU A 8 -0.68 -4.42 -27.91
N VAL A 9 -1.39 -3.69 -28.78
CA VAL A 9 -2.48 -4.26 -29.59
C VAL A 9 -2.01 -5.43 -30.46
N TYR A 10 -0.95 -5.23 -31.24
CA TYR A 10 -0.38 -6.30 -32.08
C TYR A 10 0.35 -7.35 -31.26
N GLY A 11 1.14 -6.93 -30.26
CA GLY A 11 1.85 -7.87 -29.38
C GLY A 11 0.91 -8.85 -28.68
N ARG A 12 -0.29 -8.40 -28.30
CA ARG A 12 -1.32 -9.24 -27.69
C ARG A 12 -1.99 -10.17 -28.71
N LEU A 13 -2.29 -9.67 -29.91
CA LEU A 13 -2.84 -10.49 -30.99
C LEU A 13 -1.85 -11.60 -31.40
N ASP A 14 -0.59 -11.25 -31.58
CA ASP A 14 0.50 -12.20 -31.90
C ASP A 14 0.69 -13.21 -30.79
N TRP A 15 0.59 -12.78 -29.53
CA TRP A 15 0.63 -13.68 -28.38
C TRP A 15 -0.49 -14.72 -28.42
N PHE A 16 -1.73 -14.33 -28.76
CA PHE A 16 -2.83 -15.29 -28.90
C PHE A 16 -2.65 -16.25 -30.07
N LEU A 17 -2.22 -15.74 -31.23
CA LEU A 17 -2.11 -16.52 -32.47
C LEU A 17 -0.89 -17.46 -32.45
N PHE A 18 0.27 -16.95 -32.06
CA PHE A 18 1.54 -17.66 -32.26
C PHE A 18 2.11 -18.27 -30.98
N LYS A 19 1.92 -17.64 -29.81
CA LYS A 19 2.40 -18.22 -28.54
C LYS A 19 1.38 -19.16 -27.90
N MET A 20 0.12 -18.74 -27.81
CA MET A 20 -0.94 -19.52 -27.19
C MET A 20 -1.68 -20.45 -28.16
N GLN A 21 -1.56 -20.23 -29.48
CA GLN A 21 -2.26 -20.96 -30.53
C GLN A 21 -3.80 -21.01 -30.31
N ARG A 22 -4.37 -19.95 -29.74
CA ARG A 22 -5.81 -19.82 -29.43
C ARG A 22 -6.49 -18.91 -30.44
N THR A 23 -6.75 -19.44 -31.63
CA THR A 23 -7.39 -18.70 -32.74
C THR A 23 -8.78 -18.17 -32.38
N GLY A 24 -9.57 -18.93 -31.61
CA GLY A 24 -10.88 -18.47 -31.13
C GLY A 24 -10.79 -17.24 -30.22
N THR A 25 -9.81 -17.21 -29.30
CA THR A 25 -9.58 -16.05 -28.43
C THR A 25 -9.07 -14.84 -29.22
N ALA A 26 -8.21 -15.07 -30.22
CA ALA A 26 -7.77 -14.01 -31.13
C ALA A 26 -8.94 -13.41 -31.92
N ALA A 27 -9.87 -14.24 -32.41
CA ALA A 27 -11.07 -13.76 -33.11
C ALA A 27 -11.98 -12.92 -32.21
N ILE A 28 -12.21 -13.36 -30.96
CA ILE A 28 -12.96 -12.58 -29.96
C ILE A 28 -12.26 -11.23 -29.69
N TYR A 29 -10.94 -11.25 -29.53
CA TYR A 29 -10.16 -10.03 -29.30
C TYR A 29 -10.28 -9.04 -30.47
N VAL A 30 -10.19 -9.50 -31.72
CA VAL A 30 -10.42 -8.66 -32.90
C VAL A 30 -11.87 -8.14 -32.94
N ALA A 31 -12.86 -8.97 -32.62
CA ALA A 31 -14.25 -8.56 -32.58
C ALA A 31 -14.49 -7.42 -31.56
N ILE A 32 -13.88 -7.48 -30.38
CA ILE A 32 -13.93 -6.39 -29.39
C ILE A 32 -13.39 -5.10 -29.99
N TRP A 33 -12.25 -5.14 -30.67
CA TRP A 33 -11.67 -3.98 -31.34
C TRP A 33 -12.58 -3.39 -32.42
N VAL A 34 -13.18 -4.24 -33.24
CA VAL A 34 -14.15 -3.81 -34.27
C VAL A 34 -15.36 -3.13 -33.64
N ILE A 35 -15.95 -3.74 -32.60
CA ILE A 35 -17.10 -3.18 -31.88
C ILE A 35 -16.75 -1.84 -31.23
N SER A 36 -15.59 -1.74 -30.57
CA SER A 36 -15.10 -0.50 -29.97
C SER A 36 -14.87 0.59 -31.02
N PHE A 37 -14.29 0.25 -32.17
CA PHE A 37 -14.07 1.21 -33.24
C PHE A 37 -15.39 1.73 -33.82
N LEU A 38 -16.34 0.84 -34.12
CA LEU A 38 -17.68 1.22 -34.58
C LEU A 38 -18.42 2.06 -33.53
N SER A 39 -18.22 1.76 -32.25
CA SER A 39 -18.81 2.53 -31.15
C SER A 39 -18.26 3.95 -31.09
N ILE A 40 -16.94 4.14 -31.26
CA ILE A 40 -16.32 5.47 -31.33
C ILE A 40 -16.83 6.24 -32.55
N LEU A 41 -16.89 5.61 -33.71
CA LEU A 41 -17.45 6.23 -34.92
C LEU A 41 -18.90 6.66 -34.72
N SER A 42 -19.72 5.86 -34.03
CA SER A 42 -21.12 6.17 -33.79
C SER A 42 -21.32 7.50 -33.06
N ILE A 43 -20.38 7.90 -32.19
CA ILE A 43 -20.41 9.17 -31.45
C ILE A 43 -20.34 10.35 -32.42
N GLY A 44 -19.44 10.30 -33.40
CA GLY A 44 -19.28 11.35 -34.41
C GLY A 44 -20.55 11.58 -35.24
N PHE A 45 -21.37 10.55 -35.42
CA PHE A 45 -22.62 10.60 -36.21
C PHE A 45 -23.90 10.82 -35.36
N MET A 46 -23.78 11.06 -34.05
CA MET A 46 -24.95 11.33 -33.22
C MET A 46 -25.59 12.68 -33.56
N SER A 47 -26.92 12.69 -33.70
CA SER A 47 -27.69 13.92 -33.97
C SER A 47 -27.73 14.87 -32.77
N SER A 48 -27.68 14.34 -31.53
CA SER A 48 -27.72 15.13 -30.30
C SER A 48 -26.34 15.62 -29.91
N GLN A 49 -26.15 16.93 -29.87
CA GLN A 49 -24.91 17.53 -29.38
C GLN A 49 -24.63 17.15 -27.92
N THR A 50 -25.64 17.15 -27.06
CA THR A 50 -25.50 16.76 -25.65
C THR A 50 -24.94 15.35 -25.49
N LEU A 51 -25.45 14.38 -26.27
CA LEU A 51 -24.96 13.00 -26.22
C LEU A 51 -23.52 12.88 -26.74
N ARG A 52 -23.15 13.65 -27.77
CA ARG A 52 -21.76 13.70 -28.24
C ARG A 52 -20.81 14.24 -27.19
N PHE A 53 -21.19 15.33 -26.51
CA PHE A 53 -20.37 15.91 -25.45
C PHE A 53 -20.24 14.94 -24.28
N PHE A 54 -21.34 14.31 -23.85
CA PHE A 54 -21.34 13.30 -22.79
C PHE A 54 -20.42 12.12 -23.11
N TRP A 55 -20.61 11.46 -24.26
CA TRP A 55 -19.77 10.32 -24.63
C TRP A 55 -18.35 10.72 -24.99
N GLY A 56 -18.17 11.82 -25.72
CA GLY A 56 -16.86 12.37 -26.05
C GLY A 56 -16.03 12.62 -24.79
N PHE A 57 -16.65 13.19 -23.74
CA PHE A 57 -15.99 13.41 -22.46
C PHE A 57 -15.60 12.08 -21.80
N LEU A 58 -16.55 11.16 -21.61
CA LEU A 58 -16.29 9.87 -20.96
C LEU A 58 -15.19 9.05 -21.65
N ILE A 59 -15.25 8.95 -22.97
CA ILE A 59 -14.29 8.20 -23.79
C ILE A 59 -12.91 8.84 -23.76
N SER A 60 -12.84 10.17 -23.79
CA SER A 60 -11.57 10.90 -23.74
C SER A 60 -10.92 10.81 -22.37
N ILE A 61 -11.70 10.88 -21.30
CA ILE A 61 -11.20 10.67 -19.93
C ILE A 61 -10.73 9.23 -19.72
N SER A 62 -11.47 8.23 -20.21
CA SER A 62 -11.01 6.83 -20.13
C SER A 62 -9.68 6.61 -20.85
N ALA A 63 -9.52 7.20 -22.04
CA ALA A 63 -8.27 7.15 -22.80
C ALA A 63 -7.13 7.89 -22.06
N LEU A 64 -7.42 9.05 -21.48
CA LEU A 64 -6.47 9.82 -20.66
C LEU A 64 -5.93 8.99 -19.50
N VAL A 65 -6.82 8.43 -18.67
CA VAL A 65 -6.46 7.65 -17.49
C VAL A 65 -5.62 6.43 -17.88
N SER A 66 -6.03 5.72 -18.93
CA SER A 66 -5.29 4.54 -19.41
C SER A 66 -3.88 4.91 -19.93
N SER A 67 -3.78 6.00 -20.69
CA SER A 67 -2.51 6.47 -21.25
C SER A 67 -1.56 6.96 -20.17
N LEU A 68 -2.05 7.73 -19.19
CA LEU A 68 -1.26 8.18 -18.05
C LEU A 68 -0.74 7.01 -17.23
N HIS A 69 -1.61 6.07 -16.89
CA HIS A 69 -1.24 4.90 -16.11
C HIS A 69 -0.17 4.06 -16.82
N TYR A 70 -0.31 3.82 -18.13
CA TYR A 70 0.68 3.08 -18.90
C TYR A 70 2.01 3.81 -19.04
N GLN A 71 2.01 5.14 -19.13
CA GLN A 71 3.25 5.93 -19.19
C GLN A 71 4.04 5.91 -17.88
N ILE A 72 3.34 5.79 -16.75
CA ILE A 72 3.97 5.79 -15.41
C ILE A 72 4.37 4.38 -14.99
N LEU A 73 3.48 3.40 -15.18
CA LEU A 73 3.63 2.05 -14.62
C LEU A 73 3.91 0.98 -15.67
N HIS A 74 3.95 1.33 -16.96
CA HIS A 74 4.12 0.39 -18.08
C HIS A 74 3.12 -0.77 -18.10
N GLU A 75 1.93 -0.54 -17.53
CA GLU A 75 0.87 -1.52 -17.38
C GLU A 75 -0.50 -0.90 -17.73
N PRO A 76 -1.47 -1.69 -18.22
CA PRO A 76 -2.85 -1.22 -18.40
C PRO A 76 -3.53 -1.01 -17.03
N VAL A 77 -4.57 -0.17 -17.02
CA VAL A 77 -5.37 0.09 -15.81
C VAL A 77 -6.14 -1.16 -15.41
N GLY A 78 -5.67 -1.82 -14.35
CA GLY A 78 -6.35 -2.93 -13.69
C GLY A 78 -7.31 -2.46 -12.59
N ILE A 79 -8.16 -3.38 -12.12
CA ILE A 79 -9.02 -3.18 -10.94
C ILE A 79 -8.19 -2.68 -9.75
N ASP A 80 -7.12 -3.41 -9.46
CA ASP A 80 -6.23 -3.14 -8.36
C ASP A 80 -5.60 -1.74 -8.46
N SER A 81 -5.29 -1.29 -9.68
CA SER A 81 -4.69 0.04 -9.90
C SER A 81 -5.69 1.13 -9.59
N PHE A 82 -6.93 0.92 -10.01
CA PHE A 82 -8.00 1.85 -9.71
C PHE A 82 -8.35 1.88 -8.22
N GLU A 83 -8.32 0.74 -7.53
CA GLU A 83 -8.48 0.70 -6.07
C GLU A 83 -7.40 1.51 -5.38
N MET A 84 -6.13 1.34 -5.76
CA MET A 84 -5.06 2.17 -5.20
C MET A 84 -5.24 3.65 -5.52
N LEU A 85 -5.70 4.02 -6.71
CA LEU A 85 -6.03 5.43 -7.00
C LEU A 85 -7.14 5.98 -6.08
N ILE A 86 -8.12 5.18 -5.69
CA ILE A 86 -9.16 5.59 -4.74
C ILE A 86 -8.61 5.73 -3.32
N ILE A 87 -7.76 4.79 -2.90
CA ILE A 87 -7.16 4.74 -1.57
C ILE A 87 -6.17 5.91 -1.40
N GLU A 88 -5.30 6.10 -2.38
CA GLU A 88 -4.23 7.10 -2.38
C GLU A 88 -4.67 8.47 -2.91
N ARG A 89 -5.98 8.72 -3.03
CA ARG A 89 -6.50 9.98 -3.59
C ARG A 89 -6.04 11.22 -2.81
N ALA A 90 -5.77 11.07 -1.51
CA ALA A 90 -5.23 12.14 -0.67
C ALA A 90 -3.81 12.55 -1.10
N ASN A 91 -3.06 11.62 -1.71
CA ASN A 91 -1.68 11.80 -2.18
C ASN A 91 -1.59 12.25 -3.65
N LEU A 92 -2.71 12.63 -4.28
CA LEU A 92 -2.75 13.01 -5.69
C LEU A 92 -1.79 14.16 -6.04
N SER A 93 -1.62 15.13 -5.12
CA SER A 93 -0.69 16.25 -5.32
C SER A 93 0.75 15.77 -5.48
N ASN A 94 1.18 14.82 -4.63
CA ASN A 94 2.51 14.22 -4.69
C ASN A 94 2.70 13.38 -5.95
N ALA A 95 1.66 12.66 -6.39
CA ALA A 95 1.71 11.93 -7.65
C ALA A 95 1.87 12.88 -8.86
N ILE A 96 1.18 14.03 -8.85
CA ILE A 96 1.28 15.04 -9.92
C ILE A 96 2.67 15.68 -9.93
N SER A 97 3.24 16.02 -8.76
CA SER A 97 4.58 16.61 -8.72
C SER A 97 5.66 15.63 -9.22
N ASN A 98 5.50 14.33 -8.96
CA ASN A 98 6.45 13.29 -9.37
C ASN A 98 6.34 12.90 -10.85
N TYR A 99 5.11 12.80 -11.37
CA TYR A 99 4.85 12.22 -12.69
C TYR A 99 4.19 13.18 -13.69
N GLY A 100 3.95 14.44 -13.30
CA GLY A 100 3.21 15.43 -14.11
C GLY A 100 3.83 15.71 -15.47
N ASN A 101 5.16 15.59 -15.61
CA ASN A 101 5.85 15.76 -16.88
C ASN A 101 5.44 14.71 -17.92
N PHE A 102 5.14 13.47 -17.50
CA PHE A 102 4.63 12.44 -18.38
C PHE A 102 3.20 12.75 -18.86
N ALA A 103 2.44 13.54 -18.09
CA ALA A 103 1.03 13.77 -18.35
C ALA A 103 0.73 14.64 -19.57
N ILE A 104 1.64 15.53 -19.97
CA ILE A 104 1.40 16.52 -21.04
C ILE A 104 0.96 15.85 -22.34
N SER A 105 1.70 14.82 -22.77
CA SER A 105 1.40 14.13 -24.02
C SER A 105 0.05 13.40 -23.98
N SER A 106 -0.30 12.80 -22.84
CA SER A 106 -1.56 12.09 -22.62
C SER A 106 -2.75 13.06 -22.57
N VAL A 107 -2.58 14.23 -21.92
CA VAL A 107 -3.60 15.29 -21.86
C VAL A 107 -3.88 15.86 -23.25
N LEU A 108 -2.85 16.22 -24.02
CA LEU A 108 -3.01 16.73 -25.37
C LEU A 108 -3.75 15.74 -26.27
N LYS A 109 -3.38 14.46 -26.20
CA LYS A 109 -4.03 13.37 -26.93
C LYS A 109 -5.51 13.21 -26.56
N ALA A 110 -5.85 13.31 -25.27
CA ALA A 110 -7.23 13.24 -24.81
C ALA A 110 -8.06 14.46 -25.26
N ILE A 111 -7.49 15.66 -25.23
CA ILE A 111 -8.14 16.88 -25.73
C ILE A 111 -8.43 16.75 -27.23
N LEU A 112 -7.47 16.29 -28.02
CA LEU A 112 -7.65 16.06 -29.45
C LEU A 112 -8.74 15.01 -29.73
N LEU A 113 -8.80 13.94 -28.92
CA LEU A 113 -9.87 12.95 -29.02
C LEU A 113 -11.24 13.58 -28.72
N PHE A 114 -11.33 14.37 -27.65
CA PHE A 114 -12.55 15.05 -27.25
C PHE A 114 -13.06 16.00 -28.34
N ILE A 115 -12.17 16.83 -28.90
CA ILE A 115 -12.50 17.74 -29.99
C ILE A 115 -12.99 16.93 -31.20
N ALA A 116 -12.25 15.89 -31.61
CA ALA A 116 -12.62 15.05 -32.75
C ALA A 116 -14.03 14.43 -32.61
N LEU A 117 -14.42 14.02 -31.40
CA LEU A 117 -15.72 13.40 -31.12
C LEU A 117 -16.87 14.39 -30.96
N THR A 118 -16.57 15.66 -30.68
CA THR A 118 -17.58 16.70 -30.42
C THR A 118 -17.86 17.62 -31.62
N ILE A 119 -17.02 17.54 -32.67
CA ILE A 119 -17.26 18.24 -33.94
C ILE A 119 -18.66 17.86 -34.48
N PRO A 120 -19.48 18.84 -34.91
CA PRO A 120 -20.81 18.55 -35.43
C PRO A 120 -20.78 17.67 -36.68
N SER A 121 -21.61 16.61 -36.68
CA SER A 121 -21.86 15.81 -37.88
C SER A 121 -22.44 16.69 -39.00
N PRO A 122 -22.04 16.47 -40.27
CA PRO A 122 -22.78 16.97 -41.43
C PRO A 122 -24.25 16.52 -41.34
N LYS A 123 -25.19 17.41 -41.70
CA LYS A 123 -26.64 17.22 -41.55
C LYS A 123 -27.23 15.98 -42.27
N TYR A 124 -26.48 15.35 -43.17
CA TYR A 124 -26.93 14.28 -44.06
C TYR A 124 -26.63 12.85 -43.57
N ILE A 125 -25.90 12.67 -42.46
CA ILE A 125 -25.44 11.34 -41.95
C ILE A 125 -25.75 11.17 -40.45
N SER A 126 -26.83 11.78 -39.94
CA SER A 126 -27.13 11.74 -38.50
C SER A 126 -27.96 10.51 -38.10
N MET A 127 -27.53 9.77 -37.09
CA MET A 127 -28.30 8.64 -36.54
C MET A 127 -29.05 9.05 -35.26
N ARG A 128 -30.37 8.81 -35.22
CA ARG A 128 -31.27 9.25 -34.12
C ARG A 128 -31.31 8.31 -32.90
N TYR A 129 -30.94 7.04 -33.05
CA TYR A 129 -31.11 6.00 -32.01
C TYR A 129 -29.80 5.34 -31.55
N THR A 130 -28.65 5.99 -31.71
CA THR A 130 -27.33 5.40 -31.42
C THR A 130 -26.77 5.75 -30.05
N GLY A 131 -27.53 6.47 -29.22
CA GLY A 131 -27.05 7.00 -27.93
C GLY A 131 -26.53 5.95 -26.94
N PHE A 132 -26.91 4.68 -27.08
CA PHE A 132 -26.45 3.59 -26.23
C PHE A 132 -25.29 2.77 -26.83
N ILE A 133 -24.96 2.92 -28.12
CA ILE A 133 -23.92 2.09 -28.76
C ILE A 133 -22.57 2.14 -28.01
N PRO A 134 -22.09 3.30 -27.51
CA PRO A 134 -20.86 3.35 -26.74
C PRO A 134 -20.87 2.58 -25.41
N SER A 135 -22.04 2.15 -24.90
CA SER A 135 -22.10 1.29 -23.71
C SER A 135 -21.80 -0.18 -23.99
N ILE A 136 -21.91 -0.63 -25.25
CA ILE A 136 -21.70 -2.04 -25.63
C ILE A 136 -20.27 -2.50 -25.31
N PRO A 137 -19.19 -1.81 -25.74
CA PRO A 137 -17.84 -2.19 -25.34
C PRO A 137 -17.63 -2.20 -23.83
N ILE A 138 -18.26 -1.27 -23.11
CA ILE A 138 -18.16 -1.16 -21.65
C ILE A 138 -18.73 -2.42 -21.00
N ILE A 139 -19.93 -2.83 -21.39
CA ILE A 139 -20.58 -4.04 -20.85
C ILE A 139 -19.75 -5.29 -21.17
N ILE A 140 -19.19 -5.39 -22.38
CA ILE A 140 -18.33 -6.52 -22.77
C ILE A 140 -17.08 -6.57 -21.89
N ILE A 141 -16.38 -5.44 -21.71
CA ILE A 141 -15.16 -5.38 -20.90
C ILE A 141 -15.47 -5.66 -19.42
N ILE A 142 -16.59 -5.15 -18.89
CA ILE A 142 -17.07 -5.52 -17.54
C ILE A 142 -17.27 -7.04 -17.44
N GLY A 143 -17.91 -7.67 -18.43
CA GLY A 143 -18.08 -9.12 -18.49
C GLY A 143 -16.75 -9.87 -18.48
N ILE A 144 -15.74 -9.38 -19.23
CA ILE A 144 -14.38 -9.93 -19.22
C ILE A 144 -13.75 -9.79 -17.84
N ILE A 145 -13.86 -8.62 -17.20
CA ILE A 145 -13.36 -8.38 -15.84
C ILE A 145 -13.91 -9.43 -14.88
N TYR A 146 -15.22 -9.64 -14.84
CA TYR A 146 -15.83 -10.63 -13.94
C TYR A 146 -15.43 -12.07 -14.30
N HIS A 147 -15.39 -12.41 -15.59
CA HIS A 147 -15.04 -13.76 -16.04
C HIS A 147 -13.58 -14.14 -15.78
N THR A 148 -12.68 -13.16 -15.84
CA THR A 148 -11.23 -13.36 -15.73
C THR A 148 -10.67 -12.95 -14.37
N ALA A 149 -11.54 -12.73 -13.38
CA ALA A 149 -11.15 -12.27 -12.04
C ALA A 149 -10.28 -10.98 -12.07
N GLY A 150 -10.65 -10.03 -12.93
CA GLY A 150 -9.97 -8.75 -13.11
C GLY A 150 -8.65 -8.80 -13.87
N SER A 151 -8.32 -9.93 -14.51
CA SER A 151 -7.17 -10.06 -15.41
C SER A 151 -7.54 -9.79 -16.87
N GLY A 152 -6.60 -9.96 -17.80
CA GLY A 152 -6.92 -9.98 -19.24
C GLY A 152 -7.24 -8.62 -19.89
N LEU A 153 -6.98 -7.50 -19.21
CA LEU A 153 -7.19 -6.15 -19.76
C LEU A 153 -6.09 -5.69 -20.73
N ASN A 154 -4.98 -6.42 -20.81
CA ASN A 154 -3.83 -6.07 -21.65
C ASN A 154 -4.22 -6.04 -23.13
N GLY A 155 -3.88 -4.93 -23.78
CA GLY A 155 -4.18 -4.68 -25.19
C GLY A 155 -5.66 -4.41 -25.49
N LEU A 156 -6.57 -4.31 -24.49
CA LEU A 156 -7.96 -3.90 -24.74
C LEU A 156 -8.06 -2.39 -25.06
N PRO A 157 -9.13 -1.93 -25.73
CA PRO A 157 -9.30 -0.53 -26.13
C PRO A 157 -9.38 0.44 -24.94
N TRP A 158 -8.34 1.26 -24.73
CA TRP A 158 -8.19 2.20 -23.61
C TRP A 158 -9.32 3.22 -23.49
N GLN A 159 -9.97 3.53 -24.60
CA GLN A 159 -11.17 4.37 -24.69
C GLN A 159 -12.34 3.85 -23.84
N PHE A 160 -12.36 2.56 -23.52
CA PHE A 160 -13.42 1.90 -22.76
C PHE A 160 -12.90 1.17 -21.52
N THR A 161 -11.64 0.73 -21.51
CA THR A 161 -11.07 -0.06 -20.41
C THR A 161 -11.14 0.63 -19.06
N SER A 162 -10.57 1.84 -18.91
CA SER A 162 -10.55 2.54 -17.61
C SER A 162 -11.97 2.81 -17.08
N LEU A 163 -12.88 3.26 -17.93
CA LEU A 163 -14.27 3.48 -17.55
C LEU A 163 -14.97 2.18 -17.11
N SER A 164 -14.71 1.07 -17.80
CA SER A 164 -15.24 -0.24 -17.42
C SER A 164 -14.71 -0.70 -16.06
N THR A 165 -13.40 -0.53 -15.82
CA THR A 165 -12.76 -0.83 -14.55
C THR A 165 -13.34 0.00 -13.39
N VAL A 166 -13.53 1.31 -13.61
CA VAL A 166 -14.14 2.22 -12.62
C VAL A 166 -15.53 1.74 -12.23
N LEU A 167 -16.37 1.42 -13.23
CA LEU A 167 -17.73 0.94 -12.99
C LEU A 167 -17.73 -0.40 -12.27
N SER A 168 -16.90 -1.37 -12.68
CA SER A 168 -16.75 -2.65 -11.99
C SER A 168 -16.37 -2.48 -10.53
N VAL A 169 -15.41 -1.61 -10.22
CA VAL A 169 -14.99 -1.35 -8.83
C VAL A 169 -16.11 -0.69 -8.03
N ALA A 170 -16.77 0.34 -8.60
CA ALA A 170 -17.88 1.04 -7.95
C ALA A 170 -19.03 0.10 -7.58
N PHE A 171 -19.38 -0.84 -8.47
CA PHE A 171 -20.42 -1.85 -8.18
C PHE A 171 -19.96 -2.96 -7.21
N SER A 172 -18.66 -3.09 -6.95
CA SER A 172 -18.07 -4.10 -6.06
C SER A 172 -17.73 -3.60 -4.64
N GLN A 173 -18.10 -2.36 -4.27
CA GLN A 173 -17.67 -1.70 -3.02
C GLN A 173 -18.20 -2.32 -1.70
N GLN A 174 -18.76 -3.54 -1.72
CA GLN A 174 -19.32 -4.17 -0.51
C GLN A 174 -18.30 -4.47 0.59
N ASP A 175 -16.99 -4.56 0.31
CA ASP A 175 -16.02 -5.07 1.29
C ASP A 175 -15.35 -4.00 2.19
N ILE A 176 -15.19 -2.74 1.75
CA ILE A 176 -14.48 -1.72 2.57
C ILE A 176 -15.31 -1.28 3.78
N ASN A 177 -16.64 -1.31 3.63
CA ASN A 177 -17.61 -0.97 4.66
C ASN A 177 -18.22 -2.22 5.31
N ALA A 178 -17.57 -3.37 5.19
CA ALA A 178 -18.03 -4.60 5.83
C ALA A 178 -18.18 -4.43 7.35
N GLU A 179 -19.20 -5.07 7.92
CA GLU A 179 -19.36 -5.12 9.36
C GLU A 179 -18.25 -5.98 9.97
N ARG A 180 -17.56 -5.41 10.98
CA ARG A 180 -16.48 -6.09 11.69
C ARG A 180 -17.09 -7.05 12.72
N LYS A 181 -16.47 -8.21 12.88
CA LYS A 181 -16.79 -9.13 13.96
C LYS A 181 -16.35 -8.56 15.31
N GLU A 182 -17.00 -9.02 16.36
CA GLU A 182 -16.59 -8.75 17.74
C GLU A 182 -15.45 -9.66 18.17
N VAL A 183 -14.74 -9.27 19.24
CA VAL A 183 -13.67 -10.08 19.81
C VAL A 183 -14.25 -11.24 20.61
N GLU A 184 -14.23 -12.44 20.02
CA GLU A 184 -14.75 -13.67 20.65
C GLU A 184 -13.71 -14.38 21.54
N ILE A 185 -12.43 -14.09 21.37
CA ILE A 185 -11.36 -14.76 22.12
C ILE A 185 -11.43 -14.37 23.62
N PRO A 186 -11.38 -15.32 24.56
CA PRO A 186 -11.38 -15.03 25.99
C PRO A 186 -10.00 -14.57 26.48
N ILE A 187 -9.99 -13.74 27.52
CA ILE A 187 -8.78 -13.36 28.26
C ILE A 187 -8.60 -14.37 29.38
N VAL A 188 -7.47 -15.08 29.38
CA VAL A 188 -7.12 -16.15 30.34
C VAL A 188 -6.01 -15.74 31.29
N ASN A 189 -5.16 -14.78 30.91
CA ASN A 189 -4.13 -14.19 31.76
C ASN A 189 -4.43 -12.71 31.99
N LYS A 190 -4.27 -12.24 33.23
CA LYS A 190 -4.48 -10.84 33.62
C LYS A 190 -3.18 -10.11 33.96
N ASP A 191 -2.05 -10.81 33.99
CA ASP A 191 -0.75 -10.19 34.19
C ASP A 191 -0.25 -9.61 32.87
N GLN A 192 -0.69 -8.37 32.61
CA GLN A 192 -0.44 -7.66 31.36
C GLN A 192 0.60 -6.55 31.58
N VAL A 193 1.26 -6.15 30.50
CA VAL A 193 2.19 -5.01 30.48
C VAL A 193 1.40 -3.71 30.60
N LYS A 194 1.84 -2.74 31.40
CA LYS A 194 1.10 -1.47 31.55
C LYS A 194 0.91 -0.73 30.22
N HIS A 195 1.96 -0.61 29.39
CA HIS A 195 1.81 0.04 28.08
C HIS A 195 2.38 -0.78 26.92
N ILE A 196 1.70 -0.73 25.78
CA ILE A 196 2.16 -1.34 24.53
C ILE A 196 2.22 -0.26 23.45
N VAL A 197 3.41 -0.09 22.87
CA VAL A 197 3.66 0.85 21.77
C VAL A 197 3.99 0.05 20.52
N LEU A 198 3.13 0.13 19.51
CA LEU A 198 3.37 -0.43 18.18
C LEU A 198 3.76 0.70 17.23
N ILE A 199 5.02 0.71 16.80
CA ILE A 199 5.58 1.71 15.90
C ILE A 199 5.72 1.08 14.52
N ILE A 200 4.92 1.56 13.57
CA ILE A 200 5.01 1.20 12.17
C ILE A 200 5.65 2.39 11.44
N ASP A 201 6.89 2.19 11.03
CA ASP A 201 7.65 3.13 10.22
C ASP A 201 7.23 3.08 8.75
N GLU A 202 7.61 4.11 8.00
CA GLU A 202 7.33 4.24 6.58
C GLU A 202 8.60 4.02 5.77
N SER A 203 8.60 3.06 4.84
CA SER A 203 9.62 2.93 3.80
C SER A 203 11.06 2.61 4.30
N ILE A 204 11.23 1.95 5.46
CA ILE A 204 12.53 1.61 6.07
C ILE A 204 12.96 0.17 5.74
N ARG A 205 14.08 0.06 5.03
CA ARG A 205 14.72 -1.22 4.71
C ARG A 205 15.57 -1.73 5.87
N ALA A 206 15.45 -3.03 6.14
CA ALA A 206 16.20 -3.68 7.23
C ALA A 206 17.73 -3.55 7.08
N ASP A 207 18.24 -3.54 5.85
CA ASP A 207 19.67 -3.51 5.53
C ASP A 207 20.30 -2.12 5.68
N TYR A 208 19.55 -1.10 6.11
CA TYR A 208 20.06 0.24 6.46
C TYR A 208 19.99 0.53 7.97
N ILE A 209 19.62 -0.47 8.78
CA ILE A 209 19.68 -0.39 10.24
C ILE A 209 20.98 -1.05 10.71
N ASP A 210 21.79 -0.35 11.49
CA ASP A 210 23.12 -0.81 11.93
C ASP A 210 23.06 -2.03 12.87
N LEU A 211 21.87 -2.36 13.41
CA LEU A 211 21.62 -3.63 14.12
C LEU A 211 21.73 -4.86 13.21
N ASN A 212 21.50 -4.68 11.90
CA ASN A 212 21.51 -5.73 10.89
C ASN A 212 22.75 -5.64 10.00
N LYS A 213 23.17 -4.42 9.64
CA LYS A 213 24.32 -4.18 8.77
C LYS A 213 25.01 -2.85 9.11
N ASP A 214 26.20 -2.97 9.68
CA ASP A 214 27.02 -1.83 10.13
C ASP A 214 27.46 -0.92 8.97
N GLN A 215 26.80 0.23 8.84
CA GLN A 215 27.04 1.25 7.82
C GLN A 215 27.10 2.66 8.42
N ASN A 216 27.06 2.78 9.74
CA ASN A 216 27.07 4.03 10.50
C ASN A 216 25.86 4.93 10.21
N VAL A 217 24.72 4.32 9.84
CA VAL A 217 23.46 5.02 9.52
C VAL A 217 22.65 5.26 10.79
N THR A 218 22.58 4.28 11.69
CA THR A 218 21.84 4.35 12.96
C THR A 218 22.79 4.09 14.15
N PRO A 219 23.76 4.99 14.40
CA PRO A 219 24.77 4.79 15.43
C PRO A 219 24.20 4.72 16.85
N TYR A 220 23.13 5.46 17.18
CA TYR A 220 22.51 5.37 18.51
C TYR A 220 21.85 4.00 18.72
N LEU A 221 21.09 3.48 17.76
CA LEU A 221 20.56 2.11 17.85
C LEU A 221 21.66 1.07 18.06
N LYS A 222 22.80 1.23 17.38
CA LYS A 222 23.97 0.36 17.55
C LYS A 222 24.59 0.47 18.94
N GLU A 223 24.60 1.67 19.54
CA GLU A 223 25.07 1.92 20.90
C GLU A 223 24.23 1.15 21.92
N ILE A 224 22.90 1.23 21.82
CA ILE A 224 21.95 0.58 22.74
C ILE A 224 21.56 -0.85 22.35
N ARG A 225 22.28 -1.51 21.43
CA ARG A 225 21.93 -2.83 20.88
C ARG A 225 21.68 -3.93 21.93
N ASN A 226 22.27 -3.82 23.12
CA ASN A 226 22.09 -4.80 24.20
C ASN A 226 20.71 -4.69 24.88
N ASP A 227 20.07 -3.54 24.74
CA ASP A 227 18.72 -3.24 25.26
C ASP A 227 17.64 -3.53 24.21
N ILE A 228 18.04 -3.90 22.98
CA ILE A 228 17.16 -4.19 21.85
C ILE A 228 17.15 -5.70 21.58
N ILE A 229 15.96 -6.30 21.53
CA ILE A 229 15.78 -7.64 21.00
C ILE A 229 15.54 -7.55 19.49
N ASN A 230 16.58 -7.85 18.69
CA ASN A 230 16.53 -7.77 17.23
C ASN A 230 16.12 -9.09 16.57
N PHE A 231 15.06 -9.08 15.76
CA PHE A 231 14.65 -10.23 14.93
C PHE A 231 15.35 -10.28 13.57
N GLY A 232 16.22 -9.31 13.28
CA GLY A 232 17.00 -9.26 12.05
C GLY A 232 16.23 -8.63 10.90
N ILE A 233 16.41 -9.23 9.72
CA ILE A 233 15.72 -8.88 8.49
C ILE A 233 14.38 -9.63 8.43
N ALA A 234 13.31 -8.96 8.80
CA ALA A 234 11.95 -9.49 8.71
C ALA A 234 11.32 -9.19 7.34
N THR A 235 10.16 -9.78 7.10
CA THR A 235 9.35 -9.51 5.89
C THR A 235 8.05 -8.78 6.24
N SER A 236 7.72 -7.76 5.45
CA SER A 236 6.47 -7.04 5.60
C SER A 236 5.25 -7.89 5.22
N GLY A 237 4.06 -7.46 5.63
CA GLY A 237 2.80 -8.08 5.20
C GLY A 237 2.53 -7.86 3.72
N ALA A 238 2.92 -6.69 3.20
CA ALA A 238 2.83 -6.31 1.80
C ALA A 238 3.92 -5.28 1.41
N ASN A 239 3.99 -4.90 0.13
CA ASN A 239 4.92 -3.87 -0.37
C ASN A 239 4.31 -2.46 -0.52
N CYS A 240 3.19 -2.20 0.17
CA CYS A 240 2.50 -0.92 0.18
C CYS A 240 2.00 -0.60 1.58
N SER A 241 2.12 0.66 2.01
CA SER A 241 1.76 1.11 3.37
C SER A 241 0.35 0.72 3.74
N SER A 242 -0.60 0.98 2.83
CA SER A 242 -2.01 0.73 3.10
C SER A 242 -2.30 -0.73 3.41
N THR A 243 -1.72 -1.64 2.63
CA THR A 243 -1.97 -3.07 2.74
C THR A 243 -1.25 -3.65 3.96
N SER A 244 0.00 -3.25 4.21
CA SER A 244 0.77 -3.68 5.38
C SER A 244 0.11 -3.23 6.68
N ASN A 245 -0.28 -1.96 6.77
CA ASN A 245 -0.97 -1.42 7.94
C ASN A 245 -2.31 -2.15 8.20
N ALA A 246 -3.08 -2.46 7.16
CA ALA A 246 -4.31 -3.25 7.31
C ALA A 246 -4.04 -4.67 7.82
N ILE A 247 -3.00 -5.34 7.30
CA ILE A 247 -2.58 -6.67 7.77
C ILE A 247 -2.23 -6.64 9.27
N ILE A 248 -1.46 -5.64 9.69
CA ILE A 248 -1.02 -5.50 11.08
C ILE A 248 -2.21 -5.20 11.99
N ARG A 249 -3.05 -4.21 11.66
CA ARG A 249 -4.15 -3.78 12.54
C ARG A 249 -5.33 -4.75 12.60
N MET A 250 -5.54 -5.57 11.57
CA MET A 250 -6.73 -6.43 11.46
C MET A 250 -6.40 -7.93 11.57
N GLY A 251 -5.18 -8.29 11.97
CA GLY A 251 -4.77 -9.68 12.13
C GLY A 251 -4.86 -10.46 10.82
N GLY A 252 -4.17 -9.99 9.78
CA GLY A 252 -4.13 -10.67 8.50
C GLY A 252 -3.54 -12.08 8.63
N VAL A 253 -4.19 -13.06 7.99
CA VAL A 253 -3.69 -14.44 7.95
C VAL A 253 -3.33 -14.77 6.50
N PRO A 254 -2.09 -15.15 6.18
CA PRO A 254 -1.62 -15.34 4.81
C PRO A 254 -2.56 -16.19 3.95
N GLN A 255 -3.04 -17.32 4.48
CA GLN A 255 -3.90 -18.26 3.76
C GLN A 255 -5.33 -17.74 3.54
N ASN A 256 -5.76 -16.72 4.28
CA ASN A 256 -7.08 -16.11 4.16
C ASN A 256 -7.07 -14.85 3.28
N LEU A 257 -5.91 -14.24 3.03
CA LEU A 257 -5.81 -13.08 2.14
C LEU A 257 -6.32 -13.44 0.74
N GLY A 258 -7.10 -12.55 0.13
CA GLY A 258 -7.68 -12.75 -1.19
C GLY A 258 -8.90 -13.66 -1.24
N ILE A 259 -9.44 -14.08 -0.09
CA ILE A 259 -10.66 -14.88 -0.01
C ILE A 259 -11.80 -14.00 0.49
N SER A 260 -12.73 -13.59 -0.38
CA SER A 260 -13.82 -12.65 -0.01
C SER A 260 -14.67 -13.12 1.17
N SER A 261 -14.94 -14.43 1.30
CA SER A 261 -15.68 -15.00 2.43
C SER A 261 -14.93 -14.91 3.76
N LYS A 262 -13.59 -14.75 3.71
CA LYS A 262 -12.70 -14.58 4.86
C LYS A 262 -11.96 -13.24 4.79
N SER A 263 -12.58 -12.21 4.18
CA SER A 263 -11.97 -10.90 4.01
C SER A 263 -11.50 -10.34 5.35
N ILE A 264 -10.25 -9.89 5.39
CA ILE A 264 -9.64 -9.26 6.57
C ILE A 264 -10.43 -8.03 7.07
N MET A 265 -11.19 -7.37 6.20
CA MET A 265 -12.05 -6.24 6.58
C MET A 265 -13.14 -6.61 7.59
N LYS A 266 -13.48 -7.90 7.71
CA LYS A 266 -14.45 -8.41 8.69
C LYS A 266 -13.81 -8.80 10.02
N ASN A 267 -12.48 -8.85 10.11
CA ASN A 267 -11.82 -9.19 11.37
C ASN A 267 -12.03 -8.08 12.41
N PRO A 268 -12.07 -8.44 13.70
CA PRO A 268 -11.93 -7.45 14.76
C PRO A 268 -10.57 -6.75 14.62
N THR A 269 -10.55 -5.44 14.85
CA THR A 269 -9.31 -4.66 14.81
C THR A 269 -8.54 -4.80 16.11
N ILE A 270 -7.24 -4.48 16.07
CA ILE A 270 -6.36 -4.45 17.24
C ILE A 270 -6.95 -3.55 18.34
N TRP A 271 -7.59 -2.44 17.96
CA TRP A 271 -8.28 -1.52 18.88
C TRP A 271 -9.35 -2.23 19.73
N GLN A 272 -10.17 -3.07 19.10
CA GLN A 272 -11.22 -3.82 19.81
C GLN A 272 -10.63 -4.82 20.82
N PHE A 273 -9.50 -5.44 20.51
CA PHE A 273 -8.78 -6.29 21.46
C PHE A 273 -8.27 -5.48 22.66
N PHE A 274 -7.63 -4.34 22.42
CA PHE A 274 -7.14 -3.49 23.51
C PHE A 274 -8.27 -2.90 24.36
N HIS A 275 -9.37 -2.45 23.75
CA HIS A 275 -10.53 -1.97 24.48
C HIS A 275 -11.15 -3.06 25.37
N LYS A 276 -11.30 -4.29 24.86
CA LYS A 276 -11.78 -5.43 25.66
C LYS A 276 -10.80 -5.81 26.79
N ALA A 277 -9.50 -5.58 26.61
CA ALA A 277 -8.48 -5.78 27.64
C ALA A 277 -8.39 -4.62 28.65
N GLY A 278 -9.15 -3.53 28.47
CA GLY A 278 -9.19 -2.40 29.42
C GLY A 278 -8.11 -1.33 29.19
N TYR A 279 -7.52 -1.28 27.99
CA TYR A 279 -6.54 -0.26 27.62
C TYR A 279 -7.22 0.94 26.97
N LYS A 280 -6.63 2.10 27.20
CA LYS A 280 -6.91 3.30 26.42
C LYS A 280 -6.12 3.26 25.12
N THR A 281 -6.79 3.47 24.00
CA THR A 281 -6.20 3.36 22.67
C THR A 281 -5.89 4.72 22.07
N THR A 282 -4.63 4.91 21.63
CA THR A 282 -4.18 6.13 20.96
C THR A 282 -3.59 5.78 19.59
N TYR A 283 -4.12 6.38 18.54
CA TYR A 283 -3.52 6.38 17.21
C TYR A 283 -2.79 7.70 16.97
N ILE A 284 -1.49 7.63 16.67
CA ILE A 284 -0.68 8.77 16.28
C ILE A 284 -0.36 8.64 14.80
N ASP A 285 -0.76 9.63 14.00
CA ASP A 285 -0.53 9.68 12.56
C ASP A 285 0.41 10.84 12.22
N ALA A 286 1.64 10.49 11.87
CA ALA A 286 2.65 11.43 11.39
C ALA A 286 2.77 11.43 9.85
N GLN A 287 2.03 10.56 9.16
CA GLN A 287 2.12 10.40 7.72
C GLN A 287 1.14 11.33 7.00
N ASN A 288 -0.10 11.42 7.47
CA ASN A 288 -1.18 12.10 6.77
C ASN A 288 -1.70 13.38 7.46
N GLN A 289 -2.36 14.22 6.67
CA GLN A 289 -3.04 15.40 7.18
C GLN A 289 -4.29 15.03 7.98
N LYS A 290 -4.63 15.88 8.96
CA LYS A 290 -5.81 15.72 9.82
C LYS A 290 -7.10 15.51 9.02
N GLY A 291 -7.80 14.42 9.35
CA GLY A 291 -9.12 14.09 8.79
C GLY A 291 -9.09 13.21 7.54
N ASN A 292 -7.91 12.89 7.02
CA ASN A 292 -7.76 11.96 5.91
C ASN A 292 -7.58 10.53 6.43
N LEU A 293 -8.65 9.73 6.42
CA LEU A 293 -8.54 8.29 6.67
C LEU A 293 -7.76 7.63 5.53
N HIS A 294 -6.81 6.77 5.90
CA HIS A 294 -5.95 6.04 4.99
C HIS A 294 -5.68 4.64 5.53
N ASN A 295 -4.82 3.88 4.86
CA ASN A 295 -4.44 2.54 5.29
C ASN A 295 -5.63 1.57 5.47
N PHE A 296 -6.70 1.74 4.68
CA PHE A 296 -7.98 1.03 4.81
C PHE A 296 -8.69 1.20 6.16
N MET A 297 -8.34 2.23 6.93
CA MET A 297 -9.13 2.64 8.07
C MET A 297 -10.48 3.19 7.58
N ASN A 298 -11.57 2.61 8.04
CA ASN A 298 -12.91 3.11 7.77
C ASN A 298 -13.43 3.90 8.98
N GLN A 299 -14.53 4.63 8.79
CA GLN A 299 -15.08 5.50 9.81
C GLN A 299 -15.43 4.75 11.11
N LYS A 300 -15.98 3.53 11.01
CA LYS A 300 -16.33 2.70 12.18
C LYS A 300 -15.09 2.31 13.00
N GLU A 301 -14.00 1.95 12.31
CA GLU A 301 -12.74 1.69 12.99
C GLU A 301 -12.22 2.96 13.66
N PHE A 302 -12.19 4.08 12.94
CA PHE A 302 -11.73 5.36 13.46
C PHE A 302 -12.49 5.76 14.75
N GLU A 303 -13.80 5.59 14.76
CA GLU A 303 -14.67 5.87 15.92
C GLU A 303 -14.43 4.93 17.10
N SER A 304 -13.80 3.77 16.90
CA SER A 304 -13.45 2.82 17.97
C SER A 304 -12.13 3.14 18.68
N ILE A 305 -11.41 4.17 18.23
CA ILE A 305 -10.13 4.61 18.81
C ILE A 305 -10.40 5.74 19.81
N ASP A 306 -9.91 5.61 21.05
CA ASP A 306 -10.21 6.58 22.11
C ASP A 306 -9.58 7.95 21.86
N GLN A 307 -8.36 7.97 21.29
CA GLN A 307 -7.64 9.18 20.95
C GLN A 307 -6.94 9.08 19.60
N VAL A 308 -7.11 10.11 18.76
CA VAL A 308 -6.35 10.26 17.51
C VAL A 308 -5.54 11.55 17.54
N ARG A 309 -4.24 11.43 17.30
CA ARG A 309 -3.27 12.53 17.27
C ARG A 309 -2.66 12.63 15.88
N TYR A 310 -3.03 13.66 15.14
CA TYR A 310 -2.34 14.00 13.89
C TYR A 310 -1.16 14.91 14.20
N ILE A 311 0.00 14.66 13.59
CA ILE A 311 1.18 15.50 13.76
C ILE A 311 1.25 16.51 12.62
N ASP A 312 0.92 17.76 12.96
CA ASP A 312 1.10 18.91 12.08
C ASP A 312 2.53 19.46 12.19
N GLY A 313 3.02 20.13 11.14
CA GLY A 313 4.34 20.76 11.11
C GLY A 313 5.19 20.33 9.91
N GLU A 314 6.47 20.71 9.95
CA GLU A 314 7.46 20.34 8.94
C GLU A 314 7.67 18.82 8.92
N ASN A 315 7.75 18.22 7.72
CA ASN A 315 7.82 16.77 7.55
C ASN A 315 8.96 16.12 8.35
N TYR A 316 10.14 16.76 8.39
CA TYR A 316 11.29 16.26 9.14
C TYR A 316 11.12 16.33 10.66
N GLU A 317 10.17 17.09 11.22
CA GLU A 317 9.98 17.16 12.68
C GLU A 317 8.94 16.18 13.22
N LYS A 318 8.07 15.65 12.35
CA LYS A 318 6.87 14.92 12.76
C LYS A 318 7.17 13.70 13.63
N ASP A 319 8.14 12.89 13.22
CA ASP A 319 8.49 11.68 13.97
C ASP A 319 9.10 12.03 15.34
N HIS A 320 9.89 13.10 15.43
CA HIS A 320 10.49 13.55 16.70
C HIS A 320 9.43 14.10 17.66
N LEU A 321 8.39 14.77 17.15
CA LEU A 321 7.23 15.18 17.94
C LEU A 321 6.42 13.98 18.41
N ALA A 322 6.23 12.98 17.55
CA ALA A 322 5.57 11.73 17.92
C ALA A 322 6.31 10.99 19.04
N ALA A 323 7.65 10.96 19.01
CA ALA A 323 8.46 10.38 20.10
C ALA A 323 8.17 11.04 21.46
N LYS A 324 8.07 12.37 21.49
CA LYS A 324 7.75 13.14 22.71
C LYS A 324 6.33 12.87 23.20
N ILE A 325 5.36 12.77 22.28
CA ILE A 325 3.98 12.41 22.63
C ILE A 325 3.92 11.00 23.24
N ILE A 326 4.69 10.04 22.71
CA ILE A 326 4.78 8.70 23.30
C ILE A 326 5.31 8.79 24.73
N GLN A 327 6.38 9.55 24.98
CA GLN A 327 6.93 9.73 26.34
C GLN A 327 5.86 10.24 27.31
N ASP A 328 5.11 11.27 26.92
CA ASP A 328 4.04 11.83 27.75
C ASP A 328 2.95 10.79 28.05
N LEU A 329 2.56 9.98 27.06
CA LEU A 329 1.56 8.94 27.22
C LEU A 329 2.03 7.79 28.13
N LEU A 330 3.32 7.45 28.09
CA LEU A 330 3.91 6.43 28.98
C LEU A 330 3.94 6.85 30.46
N LEU A 331 3.72 8.13 30.77
CA LEU A 331 3.56 8.61 32.16
C LEU A 331 2.15 8.39 32.72
N SER A 332 1.20 7.92 31.90
CA SER A 332 -0.18 7.68 32.32
C SER A 332 -0.28 6.58 33.38
N GLU A 333 -1.21 6.72 34.32
CA GLU A 333 -1.56 5.64 35.24
C GLU A 333 -2.46 4.58 34.61
N GLU A 334 -3.24 4.97 33.59
CA GLU A 334 -4.09 4.06 32.82
C GLU A 334 -3.23 3.26 31.82
N PRO A 335 -3.48 1.95 31.63
CA PRO A 335 -2.83 1.19 30.57
C PRO A 335 -3.03 1.81 29.20
N GLN A 336 -1.96 1.96 28.43
CA GLN A 336 -2.01 2.62 27.11
C GLN A 336 -1.66 1.64 26.00
N PHE A 337 -2.47 1.62 24.95
CA PHE A 337 -2.06 1.13 23.65
C PHE A 337 -1.81 2.30 22.73
N ILE A 338 -0.59 2.41 22.22
CA ILE A 338 -0.17 3.49 21.34
C ILE A 338 0.24 2.87 20.01
N TYR A 339 -0.47 3.18 18.95
CA TYR A 339 -0.07 2.84 17.59
C TYR A 339 0.45 4.10 16.92
N LEU A 340 1.72 4.12 16.55
CA LEU A 340 2.33 5.20 15.79
C LEU A 340 2.51 4.75 14.34
N ASN A 341 1.89 5.48 13.41
CA ASN A 341 2.18 5.42 11.98
C ASN A 341 3.08 6.60 11.61
N LYS A 342 4.37 6.32 11.37
CA LYS A 342 5.39 7.36 11.19
C LYS A 342 5.36 7.98 9.80
N ALA A 343 5.97 9.15 9.68
CA ALA A 343 6.26 9.78 8.40
C ALA A 343 7.44 9.09 7.69
N GLY A 344 8.43 8.64 8.47
CA GLY A 344 9.51 7.75 8.05
C GLY A 344 10.35 8.26 6.89
N ALA A 345 10.71 7.36 5.98
CA ALA A 345 11.51 7.64 4.79
C ALA A 345 10.68 7.67 3.51
N HIS A 346 9.50 8.30 3.53
CA HIS A 346 8.69 8.45 2.32
C HIS A 346 9.44 9.32 1.28
N PHE A 347 9.40 8.92 0.01
CA PHE A 347 10.03 9.68 -1.06
C PHE A 347 9.27 11.00 -1.32
N HIS A 348 9.90 12.18 -1.37
CA HIS A 348 11.34 12.47 -1.49
C HIS A 348 12.04 12.60 -0.14
N TYR A 349 13.18 11.94 0.02
CA TYR A 349 13.85 11.79 1.31
C TYR A 349 14.34 13.11 1.92
N GLU A 350 14.71 14.07 1.08
CA GLU A 350 15.21 15.39 1.48
C GLU A 350 14.15 16.22 2.22
N ASP A 351 12.88 15.90 2.02
CA ASP A 351 11.78 16.59 2.72
C ASP A 351 11.70 16.15 4.21
N TYR A 352 12.43 15.10 4.61
CA TYR A 352 12.33 14.43 5.91
C TYR A 352 13.60 14.48 6.76
N TYR A 353 14.60 15.28 6.39
CA TYR A 353 15.72 15.66 7.26
C TYR A 353 16.17 17.09 6.95
N PRO A 354 16.66 17.87 7.94
CA PRO A 354 17.18 19.20 7.68
C PRO A 354 18.57 19.15 7.02
N ASP A 355 18.89 20.14 6.18
CA ASP A 355 20.16 20.21 5.43
C ASP A 355 21.40 20.06 6.32
N ASN A 356 21.36 20.61 7.54
CA ASN A 356 22.46 20.55 8.50
C ASN A 356 22.64 19.17 9.18
N SER A 357 21.75 18.22 8.91
CA SER A 357 21.77 16.84 9.43
C SER A 357 21.94 15.80 8.32
N SER A 358 22.79 16.10 7.33
CA SER A 358 23.01 15.28 6.14
C SER A 358 24.46 14.75 6.02
N PRO A 359 24.94 13.88 6.94
CA PRO A 359 26.33 13.43 6.97
C PRO A 359 26.75 12.60 5.74
N PHE A 360 25.79 12.02 5.00
CA PHE A 360 26.06 11.27 3.78
C PHE A 360 25.95 12.19 2.56
N VAL A 361 27.08 12.39 1.88
CA VAL A 361 27.22 13.27 0.72
C VAL A 361 27.94 12.56 -0.44
N PRO A 362 27.67 12.96 -1.70
CA PRO A 362 26.62 13.90 -2.10
C PRO A 362 25.22 13.29 -1.97
N HIS A 363 24.23 14.07 -1.55
CA HIS A 363 22.80 13.69 -1.57
C HIS A 363 22.10 14.30 -2.80
N MET A 364 20.81 13.98 -2.99
CA MET A 364 20.05 14.48 -4.13
C MET A 364 19.81 15.99 -4.01
N VAL A 365 19.93 16.69 -5.13
CA VAL A 365 19.57 18.12 -5.25
C VAL A 365 18.33 18.28 -6.15
N HIS A 366 18.04 17.26 -6.96
CA HIS A 366 16.91 17.21 -7.88
C HIS A 366 16.15 15.90 -7.67
N LYS A 367 14.84 15.93 -7.86
CA LYS A 367 13.91 14.81 -7.62
C LYS A 367 13.91 13.75 -8.75
N GLU A 368 15.01 13.65 -9.51
CA GLU A 368 15.12 12.78 -10.68
C GLU A 368 15.75 11.42 -10.35
N LEU A 369 14.93 10.36 -10.43
CA LEU A 369 15.34 8.96 -10.24
C LEU A 369 15.95 8.39 -11.53
N THR A 370 17.23 8.65 -11.74
CA THR A 370 18.01 8.06 -12.84
C THR A 370 19.16 7.24 -12.31
N LYS A 371 19.64 6.27 -13.10
CA LYS A 371 20.81 5.44 -12.75
C LYS A 371 22.04 6.27 -12.33
N ASN A 372 22.27 7.41 -12.99
CA ASN A 372 23.37 8.32 -12.69
C ASN A 372 23.26 8.97 -11.29
N ASN A 373 22.07 8.98 -10.69
CA ASN A 373 21.80 9.55 -9.38
C ASN A 373 21.72 8.49 -8.25
N LYS A 374 21.98 7.21 -8.53
CA LYS A 374 21.82 6.13 -7.53
C LYS A 374 22.58 6.38 -6.22
N ASP A 375 23.86 6.74 -6.29
CA ASP A 375 24.65 6.99 -5.08
C ASP A 375 24.11 8.18 -4.26
N ARG A 376 23.63 9.23 -4.96
CA ARG A 376 22.99 10.38 -4.32
C ARG A 376 21.69 10.00 -3.64
N LEU A 377 20.86 9.20 -4.31
CA LEU A 377 19.62 8.66 -3.77
C LEU A 377 19.87 7.83 -2.51
N VAL A 378 20.86 6.93 -2.55
CA VAL A 378 21.23 6.10 -1.40
C VAL A 378 21.74 6.96 -0.25
N ASN A 379 22.54 7.99 -0.51
CA ASN A 379 23.01 8.90 0.54
C ASN A 379 21.86 9.70 1.16
N SER A 380 20.94 10.21 0.35
CA SER A 380 19.71 10.83 0.84
C SER A 380 18.89 9.89 1.71
N TYR A 381 18.75 8.63 1.27
CA TYR A 381 18.05 7.60 2.03
C TYR A 381 18.73 7.34 3.40
N LYS A 382 20.06 7.24 3.43
CA LYS A 382 20.81 7.12 4.69
C LYS A 382 20.61 8.32 5.62
N ASN A 383 20.57 9.54 5.07
CA ASN A 383 20.32 10.75 5.86
C ASN A 383 18.93 10.72 6.50
N VAL A 384 17.88 10.37 5.73
CA VAL A 384 16.53 10.26 6.30
C VAL A 384 16.44 9.12 7.32
N VAL A 385 17.01 7.93 7.08
CA VAL A 385 17.00 6.83 8.07
C VAL A 385 17.70 7.25 9.36
N ARG A 386 18.83 7.96 9.28
CA ARG A 386 19.51 8.51 10.46
C ARG A 386 18.62 9.48 11.23
N TRP A 387 17.91 10.35 10.53
CA TRP A 387 17.07 11.37 11.15
C TRP A 387 15.75 10.81 11.70
N SER A 388 15.00 10.08 10.88
CA SER A 388 13.67 9.57 11.21
C SER A 388 13.72 8.34 12.11
N VAL A 389 14.78 7.53 12.07
CA VAL A 389 14.90 6.32 12.89
C VAL A 389 15.86 6.52 14.07
N ASP A 390 17.13 6.84 13.80
CA ASP A 390 18.16 6.87 14.86
C ASP A 390 17.90 7.98 15.88
N GLU A 391 17.72 9.22 15.41
CA GLU A 391 17.41 10.36 16.30
C GLU A 391 16.02 10.22 16.94
N PHE A 392 15.04 9.61 16.27
CA PHE A 392 13.74 9.27 16.86
C PHE A 392 13.90 8.39 18.10
N PHE A 393 14.64 7.28 17.99
CA PHE A 393 14.84 6.37 19.13
C PHE A 393 15.71 7.00 20.22
N LYS A 394 16.66 7.85 19.84
CA LYS A 394 17.46 8.63 20.78
C LYS A 394 16.61 9.60 21.59
N ILE A 395 15.67 10.31 20.95
CA ILE A 395 14.70 11.13 21.66
C ILE A 395 13.85 10.24 22.55
N LEU A 396 13.23 9.19 21.99
CA LEU A 396 12.28 8.32 22.69
C LEU A 396 12.88 7.68 23.95
N ILE A 397 14.11 7.18 23.91
CA ILE A 397 14.65 6.25 24.92
C ILE A 397 15.73 6.85 25.82
N LYS A 398 16.67 7.65 25.30
CA LYS A 398 17.97 7.93 25.95
C LYS A 398 17.88 8.33 27.42
N ASP A 399 16.91 9.17 27.77
CA ASP A 399 16.75 9.71 29.12
C ASP A 399 15.39 9.35 29.74
N ASN A 400 14.69 8.33 29.21
CA ASN A 400 13.32 7.99 29.61
C ASN A 400 13.20 6.58 30.17
N LYS A 401 12.39 6.43 31.22
CA LYS A 401 11.97 5.12 31.70
C LYS A 401 10.80 4.63 30.87
N LEU A 402 10.79 3.34 30.55
CA LEU A 402 9.73 2.75 29.74
C LEU A 402 8.44 2.51 30.55
N GLN A 403 8.47 2.51 31.89
CA GLN A 403 7.26 2.47 32.75
C GLN A 403 6.44 1.17 32.63
N ASP A 404 7.10 0.00 32.63
CA ASP A 404 6.47 -1.30 32.33
C ASP A 404 5.82 -1.27 30.95
N SER A 405 6.67 -1.10 29.93
CA SER A 405 6.25 -1.01 28.54
C SER A 405 6.89 -2.04 27.63
N LEU A 406 6.18 -2.29 26.54
CA LEU A 406 6.63 -3.04 25.40
C LEU A 406 6.56 -2.16 24.15
N ILE A 407 7.71 -1.89 23.53
CA ILE A 407 7.80 -1.23 22.24
C ILE A 407 8.12 -2.28 21.17
N ILE A 408 7.28 -2.36 20.14
CA ILE A 408 7.49 -3.18 18.95
C ILE A 408 7.67 -2.23 17.77
N TYR A 409 8.78 -2.38 17.05
CA TYR A 409 9.10 -1.54 15.90
C TYR A 409 9.27 -2.38 14.64
N SER A 410 8.62 -1.95 13.56
CA SER A 410 8.89 -2.42 12.20
C SER A 410 8.61 -1.31 11.20
N SER A 411 9.04 -1.47 9.94
CA SER A 411 8.50 -0.66 8.84
C SER A 411 7.33 -1.36 8.20
N ASP A 412 6.38 -0.61 7.67
CA ASP A 412 5.29 -1.08 6.82
C ASP A 412 5.77 -1.85 5.56
N HIS A 413 6.83 -1.37 4.91
CA HIS A 413 7.51 -1.99 3.78
C HIS A 413 8.94 -1.46 3.64
N GLY A 414 9.72 -2.07 2.76
CA GLY A 414 11.07 -1.63 2.40
C GLY A 414 11.05 -0.69 1.19
N GLN A 415 12.15 -0.62 0.43
CA GLN A 415 12.28 0.34 -0.67
C GLN A 415 13.16 -0.19 -1.79
N ASN A 416 12.75 0.05 -3.04
CA ASN A 416 13.66 0.03 -4.17
C ASN A 416 14.44 1.36 -4.24
N LEU A 417 15.76 1.27 -4.19
CA LEU A 417 16.70 2.39 -4.29
C LEU A 417 17.47 2.35 -5.61
N LEU A 418 16.74 2.14 -6.72
CA LEU A 418 17.29 1.82 -8.04
C LEU A 418 18.13 0.52 -8.01
N ASP A 419 17.65 -0.49 -7.30
CA ASP A 419 18.30 -1.81 -7.20
C ASP A 419 18.34 -2.51 -8.57
N ASP A 420 17.35 -2.26 -9.44
CA ASP A 420 17.23 -2.80 -10.80
C ASP A 420 17.13 -1.74 -11.91
N ASP A 421 17.60 -0.51 -11.64
CA ASP A 421 17.52 0.66 -12.52
C ASP A 421 16.10 1.19 -12.83
N ASP A 422 15.03 0.57 -12.33
CA ASP A 422 13.65 1.06 -12.49
C ASP A 422 13.30 2.08 -11.38
N PRO A 423 12.76 3.27 -11.73
CA PRO A 423 12.48 4.36 -10.79
C PRO A 423 11.27 4.12 -9.87
N VAL A 424 10.46 3.08 -10.08
CA VAL A 424 9.35 2.76 -9.18
C VAL A 424 9.90 2.33 -7.83
N THR A 425 9.63 3.13 -6.80
CA THR A 425 10.32 3.03 -5.51
C THR A 425 9.75 1.95 -4.59
N HIS A 426 8.49 1.56 -4.75
CA HIS A 426 7.80 0.48 -4.00
C HIS A 426 6.42 0.22 -4.65
N CYS A 427 5.56 -0.58 -4.02
CA CYS A 427 4.22 -0.89 -4.53
C CYS A 427 4.20 -1.54 -5.93
N ARG A 428 5.30 -2.20 -6.33
CA ARG A 428 5.37 -2.87 -7.63
C ARG A 428 4.42 -4.05 -7.67
N ARG A 429 3.99 -4.38 -8.88
CA ARG A 429 3.10 -5.53 -9.15
C ARG A 429 3.67 -6.51 -10.16
N ASN A 430 4.52 -6.02 -11.05
CA ASN A 430 5.37 -6.82 -11.91
C ASN A 430 6.83 -6.54 -11.55
N ASN A 431 7.69 -7.55 -11.74
CA ASN A 431 9.13 -7.46 -11.38
C ASN A 431 9.34 -6.92 -9.95
N VAL A 432 8.51 -7.41 -9.02
CA VAL A 432 8.54 -7.02 -7.61
C VAL A 432 9.90 -7.40 -7.03
N LEU A 433 10.52 -6.49 -6.30
CA LEU A 433 11.83 -6.70 -5.70
C LEU A 433 11.73 -7.12 -4.24
N GLN A 434 12.64 -7.98 -3.81
CA GLN A 434 12.72 -8.41 -2.41
C GLN A 434 12.95 -7.23 -1.45
N GLN A 435 13.64 -6.18 -1.91
CA GLN A 435 13.94 -4.97 -1.18
C GLN A 435 12.69 -4.18 -0.77
N GLU A 436 11.58 -4.32 -1.49
CA GLU A 436 10.30 -3.69 -1.15
C GLU A 436 9.62 -4.37 0.05
N GLY A 437 9.94 -5.62 0.35
CA GLY A 437 9.36 -6.36 1.49
C GLY A 437 10.29 -6.55 2.67
N MET A 438 11.52 -6.05 2.57
CA MET A 438 12.58 -6.29 3.55
C MET A 438 12.59 -5.21 4.64
N VAL A 439 12.12 -5.53 5.85
CA VAL A 439 11.87 -4.55 6.92
C VAL A 439 12.57 -4.93 8.22
N PRO A 440 13.02 -3.96 9.04
CA PRO A 440 13.51 -4.27 10.37
C PRO A 440 12.36 -4.77 11.26
N LEU A 441 12.68 -5.62 12.23
CA LEU A 441 11.76 -5.93 13.33
C LEU A 441 12.57 -6.07 14.62
N PHE A 442 12.24 -5.27 15.62
CA PHE A 442 12.83 -5.41 16.94
C PHE A 442 11.88 -4.98 18.05
N VAL A 443 12.22 -5.39 19.27
CA VAL A 443 11.44 -5.18 20.48
C VAL A 443 12.32 -4.54 21.56
N ILE A 444 11.74 -3.64 22.34
CA ILE A 444 12.36 -3.01 23.51
C ILE A 444 11.37 -3.09 24.66
N THR A 445 11.81 -3.56 25.83
CA THR A 445 10.96 -3.66 27.03
C THR A 445 11.80 -3.58 28.29
N ASP A 446 11.26 -2.97 29.34
CA ASP A 446 11.83 -2.94 30.69
C ASP A 446 11.29 -4.04 31.60
N ARG A 447 10.45 -4.95 31.08
CA ARG A 447 9.91 -6.10 31.80
C ARG A 447 10.81 -7.34 31.63
N PRO A 448 11.48 -7.83 32.70
CA PRO A 448 12.49 -8.90 32.57
C PRO A 448 11.97 -10.21 31.97
N GLU A 449 10.76 -10.65 32.37
CA GLU A 449 10.18 -11.89 31.87
C GLU A 449 9.90 -11.84 30.37
N LEU A 450 9.40 -10.70 29.88
CA LEU A 450 9.20 -10.50 28.44
C LEU A 450 10.53 -10.36 27.72
N GLN A 451 11.52 -9.69 28.32
CA GLN A 451 12.85 -9.58 27.74
C GLN A 451 13.46 -10.96 27.48
N GLU A 452 13.39 -11.88 28.45
CA GLU A 452 13.88 -13.25 28.28
C GLU A 452 13.08 -14.00 27.21
N LYS A 453 11.76 -13.89 27.24
CA LYS A 453 10.88 -14.57 26.27
C LYS A 453 11.13 -14.10 24.84
N PHE A 454 11.28 -12.80 24.63
CA PHE A 454 11.60 -12.22 23.33
C PHE A 454 13.01 -12.55 22.87
N LYS A 455 14.01 -12.59 23.77
CA LYS A 455 15.39 -13.03 23.41
C LYS A 455 15.38 -14.45 22.83
N LYS A 456 14.71 -15.38 23.51
CA LYS A 456 14.53 -16.76 23.02
C LYS A 456 13.81 -16.81 21.66
N ALA A 457 12.77 -16.00 21.49
CA ALA A 457 12.03 -15.89 20.23
C ALA A 457 12.88 -15.33 19.08
N ALA A 458 13.69 -14.32 19.35
CA ALA A 458 14.59 -13.72 18.36
C ALA A 458 15.70 -14.69 17.95
N GLU A 459 16.27 -15.44 18.89
CA GLU A 459 17.23 -16.52 18.57
C GLU A 459 16.59 -17.62 17.69
N LEU A 460 15.33 -17.97 17.99
CA LEU A 460 14.59 -19.00 17.26
C LEU A 460 14.20 -18.56 15.84
N ASN A 461 13.90 -17.27 15.66
CA ASN A 461 13.27 -16.71 14.46
C ASN A 461 14.08 -15.59 13.81
N PHE A 462 15.40 -15.54 14.02
CA PHE A 462 16.26 -14.51 13.45
C PHE A 462 16.24 -14.57 11.91
N ASN A 463 15.98 -13.43 11.26
CA ASN A 463 15.70 -13.30 9.83
C ASN A 463 14.51 -14.13 9.33
N MET A 464 13.67 -14.65 10.25
CA MET A 464 12.56 -15.53 9.92
C MET A 464 11.19 -14.96 10.31
N ALA A 465 11.15 -13.74 10.84
CA ALA A 465 9.92 -13.08 11.27
C ALA A 465 9.22 -12.34 10.12
N SER A 466 7.92 -12.12 10.28
CA SER A 466 7.12 -11.26 9.39
C SER A 466 6.03 -10.50 10.14
N HIS A 467 5.41 -9.53 9.47
CA HIS A 467 4.25 -8.80 10.03
C HIS A 467 3.09 -9.69 10.46
N PHE A 468 2.95 -10.87 9.85
CA PHE A 468 1.87 -11.81 10.19
C PHE A 468 2.00 -12.35 11.62
N GLN A 469 3.19 -12.32 12.23
CA GLN A 469 3.40 -12.72 13.62
C GLN A 469 3.18 -11.59 14.62
N ILE A 470 3.12 -10.32 14.20
CA ILE A 470 3.02 -9.17 15.12
C ILE A 470 1.68 -9.20 15.88
N PHE A 471 0.57 -9.27 15.14
CA PHE A 471 -0.78 -9.26 15.73
C PHE A 471 -1.03 -10.41 16.71
N PRO A 472 -0.83 -11.70 16.36
CA PRO A 472 -1.01 -12.80 17.30
C PRO A 472 -0.10 -12.69 18.54
N THR A 473 1.12 -12.15 18.39
CA THR A 473 2.02 -11.90 19.54
C THR A 473 1.46 -10.85 20.49
N ILE A 474 0.96 -9.73 19.97
CA ILE A 474 0.43 -8.65 20.79
C ILE A 474 -0.80 -9.11 21.57
N ILE A 475 -1.75 -9.78 20.91
CA ILE A 475 -2.95 -10.25 21.60
C ILE A 475 -2.64 -11.39 22.58
N TYR A 476 -1.61 -12.21 22.33
CA TYR A 476 -1.11 -13.15 23.34
C TYR A 476 -0.59 -12.41 24.58
N ILE A 477 0.19 -11.33 24.42
CA ILE A 477 0.73 -10.53 25.52
C ILE A 477 -0.38 -9.82 26.30
N LEU A 478 -1.47 -9.46 25.63
CA LEU A 478 -2.71 -9.00 26.26
C LEU A 478 -3.43 -10.09 27.08
N GLY A 479 -2.93 -11.33 27.09
CA GLY A 479 -3.45 -12.41 27.92
C GLY A 479 -4.64 -13.16 27.31
N TYR A 480 -4.89 -13.01 26.01
CA TYR A 480 -5.86 -13.81 25.29
C TYR A 480 -5.41 -15.28 25.14
N ASP A 481 -6.36 -16.20 25.04
CA ASP A 481 -6.09 -17.65 24.94
C ASP A 481 -5.23 -18.02 23.72
N GLU A 482 -4.02 -18.52 23.97
CA GLU A 482 -3.00 -18.90 22.98
C GLU A 482 -3.53 -19.88 21.93
N LYS A 483 -4.23 -20.93 22.37
CA LYS A 483 -4.76 -21.96 21.48
C LYS A 483 -5.78 -21.39 20.49
N THR A 484 -6.64 -20.49 20.95
CA THR A 484 -7.63 -19.82 20.10
C THR A 484 -6.96 -18.83 19.15
N ILE A 485 -5.93 -18.10 19.61
CA ILE A 485 -5.13 -17.21 18.77
C ILE A 485 -4.51 -17.99 17.62
N GLU A 486 -3.79 -19.09 17.90
CA GLU A 486 -3.14 -19.88 16.86
C GLU A 486 -4.12 -20.41 15.81
N GLN A 487 -5.32 -20.81 16.23
CA GLN A 487 -6.36 -21.29 15.32
C GLN A 487 -6.93 -20.20 14.41
N GLN A 488 -7.06 -18.97 14.93
CA GLN A 488 -7.70 -17.88 14.20
C GLN A 488 -6.72 -17.02 13.40
N TYR A 489 -5.55 -16.74 13.96
CA TYR A 489 -4.56 -15.79 13.44
C TYR A 489 -3.20 -16.45 13.11
N GLY A 490 -3.00 -17.69 13.50
CA GLY A 490 -1.72 -18.38 13.34
C GLY A 490 -0.74 -18.11 14.49
N LYS A 491 0.48 -18.63 14.33
CA LYS A 491 1.55 -18.51 15.33
C LYS A 491 2.04 -17.07 15.48
N GLY A 492 2.43 -16.69 16.69
CA GLY A 492 3.12 -15.44 16.99
C GLY A 492 4.63 -15.57 16.82
N LEU A 493 5.36 -14.62 17.40
CA LEU A 493 6.82 -14.54 17.38
C LEU A 493 7.46 -15.54 18.36
N PHE A 494 6.71 -16.02 19.36
CA PHE A 494 7.25 -16.91 20.39
C PHE A 494 7.41 -18.36 19.92
N GLU A 495 6.67 -18.74 18.87
CA GLU A 495 6.76 -20.05 18.27
C GLU A 495 7.73 -20.04 17.08
N LYS A 496 8.24 -21.22 16.73
CA LYS A 496 9.13 -21.38 15.56
C LYS A 496 8.38 -21.11 14.26
N GLN A 497 8.98 -20.30 13.39
CA GLN A 497 8.50 -20.06 12.03
C GLN A 497 9.04 -21.12 11.06
N ASP A 498 8.15 -21.96 10.54
CA ASP A 498 8.50 -23.04 9.60
C ASP A 498 8.04 -22.77 8.16
N ALA A 499 7.28 -21.69 7.95
CA ALA A 499 6.71 -21.33 6.65
C ALA A 499 7.70 -20.55 5.79
N LYS A 500 7.54 -20.65 4.45
CA LYS A 500 8.21 -19.73 3.53
C LYS A 500 7.77 -18.31 3.81
N ILE A 501 8.73 -17.42 3.97
CA ILE A 501 8.49 -16.03 4.30
C ILE A 501 8.36 -15.25 3.00
N GLY A 502 7.31 -14.46 2.93
CA GLY A 502 7.04 -13.62 1.78
C GLY A 502 6.03 -12.55 2.13
N PHE A 503 5.94 -11.57 1.24
CA PHE A 503 4.99 -10.46 1.35
C PHE A 503 3.98 -10.52 0.20
N ALA A 504 2.78 -10.02 0.48
CA ALA A 504 1.75 -9.89 -0.54
C ALA A 504 2.04 -8.69 -1.45
N TYR A 505 1.73 -8.82 -2.73
CA TYR A 505 1.66 -7.69 -3.65
C TYR A 505 0.35 -7.73 -4.44
N GLY A 506 -0.25 -6.54 -4.62
CA GLY A 506 -1.61 -6.41 -5.14
C GLY A 506 -2.71 -6.57 -4.08
N PRO A 507 -3.98 -6.79 -4.47
CA PRO A 507 -5.13 -6.67 -3.59
C PRO A 507 -5.25 -7.86 -2.63
N ILE A 508 -5.56 -7.57 -1.37
CA ILE A 508 -5.67 -8.58 -0.30
C ILE A 508 -7.11 -8.97 0.08
N PHE A 509 -8.12 -8.33 -0.52
CA PHE A 509 -9.54 -8.54 -0.16
C PHE A 509 -10.28 -9.58 -1.02
N GLY A 510 -9.65 -10.05 -2.10
CA GLY A 510 -10.18 -11.17 -2.89
C GLY A 510 -11.28 -10.82 -3.88
N LYS A 511 -11.42 -9.55 -4.24
CA LYS A 511 -12.47 -9.13 -5.17
C LYS A 511 -12.36 -9.83 -6.52
N PHE A 512 -13.52 -10.13 -7.09
CA PHE A 512 -13.66 -10.82 -8.37
C PHE A 512 -13.02 -12.22 -8.40
N GLY A 513 -12.68 -12.82 -7.25
CA GLY A 513 -12.04 -14.14 -7.17
C GLY A 513 -10.54 -14.15 -7.49
N LYS A 514 -9.90 -12.96 -7.53
CA LYS A 514 -8.46 -12.84 -7.76
C LYS A 514 -7.69 -13.32 -6.53
N LYS A 515 -6.75 -14.25 -6.74
CA LYS A 515 -5.83 -14.71 -5.69
C LYS A 515 -4.78 -13.65 -5.40
N VAL A 516 -4.33 -13.58 -4.15
CA VAL A 516 -3.19 -12.75 -3.74
C VAL A 516 -1.93 -13.25 -4.40
N SER A 517 -1.09 -12.31 -4.83
CA SER A 517 0.22 -12.61 -5.36
C SER A 517 1.27 -12.45 -4.26
N TRP A 518 2.28 -13.31 -4.26
CA TRP A 518 3.26 -13.43 -3.19
C TRP A 518 4.67 -13.37 -3.75
N HIS A 519 5.53 -12.57 -3.11
CA HIS A 519 6.97 -12.59 -3.34
C HIS A 519 7.63 -13.25 -2.13
N PHE A 520 8.29 -14.39 -2.33
CA PHE A 520 8.97 -15.14 -1.27
C PHE A 520 10.47 -14.88 -1.30
N GLN A 521 11.09 -14.88 -0.11
CA GLN A 521 12.55 -14.80 0.08
C GLN A 521 13.29 -16.03 -0.44
#